data_AF-A0A846YAG4-F1
#
_entry.id   AF-A0A846YAG4-F1
#
_cell.length_a   1.000
_cell.length_b   1.000
_cell.length_c   1.000
_cell.angle_alpha   90.00
_cell.angle_beta   90.00
_cell.angle_gamma   90.00
#
_symmetry.space_group_name_H-M   'P 1'
#
loop_
_entity.id
_entity.type
_entity.pdbx_description
1 polymer ?
#
loop_
_entity_poly.entity_id
_entity_poly.type
_entity_poly.pdbx_seq_one_letter_code
_entity_poly.pdbx_strand_id
1 'polypeptide(L)'
;MSSSILPVAVLGTGPLADRLGRRIDARPDLTFAGHFSSPQALPVEIGCACYTPGLDTNGSDPTVLLHLLETGVHVVSAFPPAALGDIRAACHTGNSTFHATGFPSVLAARITRSLSEMTSEIRRVELEEELSLPPTGVYPWNSLARTGIGSHDTAQAKAAAAAAAGYYEAGLRVLDTAVFGATGADEQPTLSVRVRTTDDGTVDAIIIQRDLGKRLSYRSTWSARTNSAVPLRYRFTTSTAAARGTTTVDFHDTEGVHPADQLTSVGLLDAVRPIHNSEPDIVHRDLSITALKPDPRL
;
A
#
# COMPACT_ATOMS: atom_id res chain seq x y z
N MET A 1 7.05 29.29 -14.56
CA MET A 1 5.79 29.68 -13.88
C MET A 1 5.92 29.30 -12.42
N SER A 2 5.71 30.23 -11.49
CA SER A 2 5.69 29.91 -10.06
C SER A 2 4.51 28.96 -9.81
N SER A 3 4.77 27.70 -9.48
CA SER A 3 3.71 26.76 -9.11
C SER A 3 2.98 27.34 -7.88
N SER A 4 1.67 27.59 -8.00
CA SER A 4 0.85 27.97 -6.84
C SER A 4 0.98 26.91 -5.76
N ILE A 5 1.07 27.32 -4.49
CA ILE A 5 1.15 26.38 -3.37
C ILE A 5 -0.17 25.60 -3.30
N LEU A 6 -0.09 24.26 -3.22
CA LEU A 6 -1.26 23.38 -3.26
C LEU A 6 -1.71 23.01 -1.85
N PRO A 7 -2.96 23.33 -1.45
CA PRO A 7 -3.51 22.88 -0.18
C PRO A 7 -3.80 21.37 -0.22
N VAL A 8 -3.26 20.64 0.76
CA VAL A 8 -3.40 19.18 0.86
C VAL A 8 -4.02 18.80 2.20
N ALA A 9 -5.12 18.06 2.13
CA ALA A 9 -5.76 17.48 3.30
C ALA A 9 -5.28 16.04 3.55
N VAL A 10 -5.27 15.60 4.81
CA VAL A 10 -5.03 14.20 5.16
C VAL A 10 -6.30 13.61 5.77
N LEU A 11 -6.84 12.58 5.13
CA LEU A 11 -8.02 11.86 5.57
C LEU A 11 -7.62 10.48 6.11
N GLY A 12 -7.81 10.31 7.42
CA GLY A 12 -7.37 9.13 8.15
C GLY A 12 -6.74 9.50 9.47
N THR A 13 -6.43 8.48 10.27
CA THR A 13 -5.90 8.66 11.63
C THR A 13 -4.68 7.79 11.87
N GLY A 14 -3.92 8.13 12.90
CA GLY A 14 -2.77 7.37 13.37
C GLY A 14 -1.42 7.91 12.86
N PRO A 15 -0.31 7.23 13.20
CA PRO A 15 1.03 7.80 13.05
C PRO A 15 1.44 8.14 11.62
N LEU A 16 0.92 7.40 10.62
CA LEU A 16 1.16 7.73 9.21
C LEU A 16 0.48 9.06 8.83
N ALA A 17 -0.74 9.30 9.28
CA ALA A 17 -1.45 10.55 9.02
C ALA A 17 -0.68 11.74 9.61
N ASP A 18 -0.30 11.67 10.89
CA ASP A 18 0.48 12.73 11.55
C ASP A 18 1.82 12.98 10.84
N ARG A 19 2.45 11.92 10.34
CA ARG A 19 3.67 12.03 9.52
C ARG A 19 3.41 12.76 8.21
N LEU A 20 2.32 12.46 7.51
CA LEU A 20 1.96 13.13 6.26
C LEU A 20 1.77 14.63 6.49
N GLY A 21 1.05 15.04 7.53
CA GLY A 21 0.87 16.46 7.85
C GLY A 21 2.20 17.20 7.97
N ARG A 22 3.12 16.68 8.80
CA ARG A 22 4.47 17.27 8.96
C ARG A 22 5.27 17.32 7.65
N ARG A 23 5.17 16.28 6.81
CA ARG A 23 5.93 16.23 5.55
C ARG A 23 5.31 17.09 4.45
N ILE A 24 4.00 17.35 4.50
CA ILE A 24 3.34 18.31 3.62
C ILE A 24 3.83 19.72 3.96
N ASP A 25 3.85 20.11 5.23
CA ASP A 25 4.34 21.43 5.66
C ASP A 25 5.83 21.66 5.37
N ALA A 26 6.62 20.59 5.36
CA ALA A 26 8.04 20.66 5.00
C ALA A 26 8.28 20.86 3.49
N ARG A 27 7.26 20.73 2.64
CA ARG A 27 7.41 20.87 1.18
C ARG A 27 7.07 22.30 0.73
N PRO A 28 7.97 22.98 -0.01
CA PRO A 28 7.77 24.38 -0.40
C PRO A 28 6.63 24.56 -1.40
N ASP A 29 6.22 23.48 -2.06
CA ASP A 29 5.14 23.48 -3.02
C ASP A 29 3.78 23.08 -2.40
N LEU A 30 3.72 22.62 -1.15
CA LEU A 30 2.46 22.18 -0.54
C LEU A 30 2.13 23.02 0.70
N THR A 31 0.88 22.98 1.14
CA THR A 31 0.47 23.49 2.46
C THR A 31 -0.48 22.50 3.10
N PHE A 32 -0.24 22.18 4.36
CA PHE A 32 -1.10 21.28 5.09
C PHE A 32 -2.39 21.98 5.49
N ALA A 33 -3.51 21.48 4.98
CA ALA A 33 -4.82 22.07 5.24
C ALA A 33 -5.54 21.45 6.45
N GLY A 34 -4.97 20.39 7.03
CA GLY A 34 -5.48 19.76 8.26
C GLY A 34 -5.79 18.27 8.14
N HIS A 35 -6.13 17.71 9.30
CA HIS A 35 -6.60 16.34 9.46
C HIS A 35 -8.12 16.31 9.46
N PHE A 36 -8.69 15.41 8.66
CA PHE A 36 -10.13 15.26 8.55
C PHE A 36 -10.53 13.80 8.73
N SER A 37 -11.55 13.57 9.55
CA SER A 37 -12.14 12.25 9.77
C SER A 37 -13.29 11.94 8.79
N SER A 38 -13.78 12.96 8.07
CA SER A 38 -14.90 12.85 7.14
C SER A 38 -14.65 13.77 5.94
N PRO A 39 -15.01 13.34 4.72
CA PRO A 39 -14.80 14.13 3.52
C PRO A 39 -15.70 15.36 3.45
N GLN A 40 -16.87 15.35 4.10
CA GLN A 40 -17.79 16.50 4.16
C GLN A 40 -17.23 17.69 4.95
N ALA A 41 -16.21 17.47 5.78
CA ALA A 41 -15.57 18.52 6.57
C ALA A 41 -14.46 19.26 5.82
N LEU A 42 -14.17 18.89 4.57
CA LEU A 42 -13.09 19.50 3.80
C LEU A 42 -13.45 20.93 3.35
N PRO A 43 -12.52 21.89 3.48
CA PRO A 43 -12.66 23.20 2.86
C PRO A 43 -12.81 23.12 1.34
N VAL A 44 -13.47 24.12 0.75
CA VAL A 44 -13.68 24.21 -0.72
C VAL A 44 -12.34 24.39 -1.49
N GLU A 45 -11.29 24.84 -0.80
CA GLU A 45 -10.00 25.19 -1.43
C GLU A 45 -8.99 24.01 -1.47
N ILE A 46 -9.39 22.79 -1.08
CA ILE A 46 -8.50 21.63 -1.10
C ILE A 46 -8.26 21.18 -2.53
N GLY A 47 -7.00 21.25 -2.97
CA GLY A 47 -6.62 20.75 -4.28
C GLY A 47 -6.25 19.26 -4.28
N CYS A 48 -5.94 18.66 -3.13
CA CYS A 48 -5.66 17.21 -3.06
C CYS A 48 -5.93 16.64 -1.67
N ALA A 49 -6.41 15.41 -1.61
CA ALA A 49 -6.57 14.63 -0.38
C ALA A 49 -5.64 13.40 -0.38
N CYS A 50 -4.85 13.24 0.68
CA CYS A 50 -4.15 12.00 0.99
C CYS A 50 -5.07 11.12 1.84
N TYR A 51 -5.55 10.00 1.29
CA TYR A 51 -6.48 9.09 1.95
C TYR A 51 -5.75 7.86 2.51
N THR A 52 -5.71 7.72 3.84
CA THR A 52 -5.04 6.63 4.57
C THR A 52 -6.05 5.86 5.44
N PRO A 53 -6.93 5.03 4.85
CA PRO A 53 -7.90 4.24 5.62
C PRO A 53 -7.16 3.18 6.47
N GLY A 54 -7.56 3.02 7.73
CA GLY A 54 -7.08 1.92 8.57
C GLY A 54 -7.78 0.60 8.25
N LEU A 55 -7.47 -0.47 8.99
CA LEU A 55 -8.09 -1.79 8.79
C LEU A 55 -9.61 -1.85 9.09
N ASP A 56 -10.18 -0.93 9.89
CA ASP A 56 -11.61 -0.98 10.25
C ASP A 56 -12.51 -0.21 9.29
N THR A 57 -11.94 0.76 8.61
CA THR A 57 -12.59 1.32 7.44
C THR A 57 -12.54 0.21 6.41
N ASN A 58 -13.67 -0.48 6.19
CA ASN A 58 -13.82 -1.46 5.12
C ASN A 58 -13.22 -0.85 3.85
N GLY A 59 -11.98 -1.20 3.49
CA GLY A 59 -11.26 -0.57 2.36
C GLY A 59 -11.94 -0.81 1.01
N SER A 60 -13.01 -1.60 1.02
CA SER A 60 -13.93 -1.85 -0.07
C SER A 60 -15.08 -0.85 -0.19
N ASP A 61 -15.38 -0.03 0.83
CA ASP A 61 -16.41 1.01 0.74
C ASP A 61 -15.83 2.25 0.05
N PRO A 62 -16.20 2.49 -1.22
CA PRO A 62 -15.63 3.59 -1.98
C PRO A 62 -16.33 4.92 -1.67
N THR A 63 -17.35 4.96 -0.81
CA THR A 63 -18.22 6.14 -0.62
C THR A 63 -17.42 7.42 -0.31
N VAL A 64 -16.41 7.32 0.56
CA VAL A 64 -15.53 8.46 0.87
C VAL A 64 -14.76 8.92 -0.36
N LEU A 65 -14.19 7.98 -1.12
CA LEU A 65 -13.44 8.28 -2.35
C LEU A 65 -14.34 8.90 -3.42
N LEU A 66 -15.51 8.31 -3.66
CA LEU A 66 -16.47 8.79 -4.66
C LEU A 66 -16.89 10.24 -4.36
N HIS A 67 -17.25 10.54 -3.11
CA HIS A 67 -17.65 11.89 -2.73
C HIS A 67 -16.53 12.92 -2.95
N LEU A 68 -15.29 12.58 -2.61
CA LEU A 68 -14.14 13.47 -2.84
C LEU A 68 -13.92 13.74 -4.32
N LEU A 69 -13.93 12.67 -5.13
CA LEU A 69 -13.66 12.76 -6.54
C LEU A 69 -14.78 13.50 -7.28
N GLU A 70 -16.04 13.26 -6.95
CA GLU A 70 -17.22 13.95 -7.51
C GLU A 70 -17.26 15.45 -7.18
N THR A 71 -16.70 15.84 -6.03
CA THR A 71 -16.59 17.26 -5.62
C THR A 71 -15.37 17.96 -6.19
N GLY A 72 -14.57 17.26 -7.00
CA GLY A 72 -13.41 17.81 -7.69
C GLY A 72 -12.09 17.75 -6.92
N VAL A 73 -12.05 17.05 -5.79
CA VAL A 73 -10.82 16.87 -5.02
C VAL A 73 -10.03 15.70 -5.62
N HIS A 74 -8.79 15.95 -6.05
CA HIS A 74 -7.89 14.87 -6.45
C HIS A 74 -7.50 14.01 -5.23
N VAL A 75 -7.37 12.70 -5.41
CA VAL A 75 -7.12 11.78 -4.28
C VAL A 75 -5.90 10.90 -4.54
N VAL A 76 -4.96 10.92 -3.60
CA VAL A 76 -3.92 9.90 -3.47
C VAL A 76 -4.29 8.98 -2.31
N SER A 77 -4.55 7.70 -2.57
CA SER A 77 -4.86 6.72 -1.52
C SER A 77 -3.69 5.79 -1.21
N ALA A 78 -3.53 5.46 0.06
CA ALA A 78 -2.62 4.42 0.55
C ALA A 78 -3.20 3.01 0.36
N PHE A 79 -4.46 2.90 -0.04
CA PHE A 79 -5.20 1.65 -0.17
C PHE A 79 -5.85 1.56 -1.57
N PRO A 80 -5.77 0.40 -2.25
CA PRO A 80 -6.42 0.22 -3.54
C PRO A 80 -7.93 -0.01 -3.38
N PRO A 81 -8.80 0.67 -4.15
CA PRO A 81 -10.24 0.55 -4.02
C PRO A 81 -10.80 -0.67 -4.78
N ALA A 82 -11.95 -1.18 -4.32
CA ALA A 82 -12.60 -2.36 -4.91
C ALA A 82 -13.54 -2.07 -6.11
N ALA A 83 -13.73 -0.79 -6.50
CA ALA A 83 -14.72 -0.36 -7.51
C ALA A 83 -14.12 0.65 -8.52
N LEU A 84 -13.14 0.23 -9.32
CA LEU A 84 -12.43 1.14 -10.24
C LEU A 84 -13.35 1.80 -11.29
N GLY A 85 -14.41 1.13 -11.74
CA GLY A 85 -15.39 1.71 -12.67
C GLY A 85 -16.10 2.93 -12.09
N ASP A 86 -16.61 2.81 -10.86
CA ASP A 86 -17.29 3.90 -10.16
C ASP A 86 -16.33 5.05 -9.84
N ILE A 87 -15.10 4.71 -9.44
CA ILE A 87 -14.03 5.69 -9.18
C ILE A 87 -13.72 6.50 -10.45
N ARG A 88 -13.67 5.85 -11.63
CA ARG A 88 -13.45 6.55 -12.90
C ARG A 88 -14.61 7.49 -13.23
N ALA A 89 -15.85 7.04 -13.05
CA ALA A 89 -17.04 7.87 -13.26
C ALA A 89 -17.05 9.10 -12.34
N ALA A 90 -16.66 8.92 -11.07
CA ALA A 90 -16.51 10.02 -10.11
C ALA A 90 -15.40 11.00 -10.52
N CYS A 91 -14.25 10.51 -10.99
CA CYS A 91 -13.16 11.34 -11.51
C CYS A 91 -13.64 12.24 -12.64
N HIS A 92 -14.36 11.69 -13.62
CA HIS A 92 -14.92 12.49 -14.71
C HIS A 92 -15.99 13.48 -14.24
N THR A 93 -16.82 13.10 -13.27
CA THR A 93 -17.90 13.95 -12.75
C THR A 93 -17.35 15.20 -12.06
N GLY A 94 -16.33 15.06 -11.22
CA GLY A 94 -15.73 16.19 -10.51
C GLY A 94 -14.55 16.82 -11.23
N ASN A 95 -14.15 16.33 -12.42
CA ASN A 95 -12.92 16.75 -13.10
C ASN A 95 -11.68 16.57 -12.18
N SER A 96 -11.61 15.42 -11.52
CA SER A 96 -10.59 15.04 -10.54
C SER A 96 -9.80 13.81 -10.97
N THR A 97 -8.76 13.49 -10.21
CA THR A 97 -7.79 12.44 -10.57
C THR A 97 -7.57 11.56 -9.35
N PHE A 98 -7.54 10.25 -9.58
CA PHE A 98 -7.32 9.26 -8.53
C PHE A 98 -6.00 8.50 -8.74
N HIS A 99 -5.25 8.30 -7.66
CA HIS A 99 -4.10 7.41 -7.63
C HIS A 99 -4.10 6.57 -6.36
N ALA A 100 -3.92 5.25 -6.49
CA ALA A 100 -3.64 4.37 -5.36
C ALA A 100 -2.17 3.95 -5.34
N THR A 101 -1.55 4.01 -4.17
CA THR A 101 -0.19 3.55 -3.89
C THR A 101 -0.16 2.74 -2.60
N GLY A 102 0.70 1.73 -2.49
CA GLY A 102 0.87 0.93 -1.26
C GLY A 102 2.28 0.36 -1.17
N PHE A 103 2.82 0.18 0.04
CA PHE A 103 4.24 -0.21 0.18
C PHE A 103 4.54 -1.66 -0.25
N PRO A 104 3.71 -2.69 0.04
CA PRO A 104 4.06 -4.07 -0.31
C PRO A 104 4.08 -4.29 -1.82
N SER A 105 3.14 -3.61 -2.52
CA SER A 105 2.99 -3.70 -3.97
C SER A 105 4.11 -2.98 -4.71
N VAL A 106 4.43 -1.76 -4.29
CA VAL A 106 5.39 -0.89 -4.97
C VAL A 106 6.80 -1.42 -4.81
N LEU A 107 7.18 -1.90 -3.63
CA LEU A 107 8.53 -2.40 -3.42
C LEU A 107 8.77 -3.73 -4.15
N ALA A 108 7.86 -4.70 -3.96
CA ALA A 108 7.98 -6.00 -4.62
C ALA A 108 7.96 -5.86 -6.14
N ALA A 109 7.04 -5.06 -6.70
CA ALA A 109 6.97 -4.86 -8.14
C ALA A 109 8.22 -4.16 -8.70
N ARG A 110 8.77 -3.15 -8.01
CA ARG A 110 9.97 -2.44 -8.47
C ARG A 110 11.21 -3.33 -8.44
N ILE A 111 11.47 -4.02 -7.32
CA ILE A 111 12.63 -4.92 -7.19
C ILE A 111 12.51 -6.05 -8.23
N THR A 112 11.33 -6.64 -8.35
CA THR A 112 11.11 -7.73 -9.31
C THR A 112 11.30 -7.26 -10.74
N ARG A 113 10.80 -6.07 -11.08
CA ARG A 113 10.97 -5.52 -12.42
C ARG A 113 12.44 -5.34 -12.77
N SER A 114 13.22 -4.72 -11.87
CA SER A 114 14.66 -4.59 -12.06
C SER A 114 15.34 -5.94 -12.27
N LEU A 115 14.89 -6.98 -11.55
CA LEU A 115 15.40 -8.34 -11.73
C LEU A 115 14.90 -9.02 -13.02
N SER A 116 13.67 -8.77 -13.47
CA SER A 116 13.12 -9.31 -14.71
C SER A 116 13.74 -8.70 -15.96
N GLU A 117 14.19 -7.45 -15.88
CA GLU A 117 14.99 -6.83 -16.96
C GLU A 117 16.34 -7.55 -17.15
N MET A 118 16.86 -8.17 -16.09
CA MET A 118 18.10 -8.96 -16.11
C MET A 118 17.86 -10.47 -16.36
N THR A 119 16.61 -10.94 -16.26
CA THR A 119 16.27 -12.36 -16.25
C THR A 119 15.07 -12.64 -17.16
N SER A 120 15.30 -13.22 -18.33
CA SER A 120 14.23 -13.63 -19.25
C SER A 120 13.52 -14.90 -18.77
N GLU A 121 12.26 -15.06 -19.19
CA GLU A 121 11.47 -16.29 -18.98
C GLU A 121 11.22 -16.71 -17.53
N ILE A 122 10.94 -15.74 -16.65
CA ILE A 122 10.46 -16.03 -15.30
C ILE A 122 9.18 -16.89 -15.41
N ARG A 123 9.19 -18.04 -14.72
CA ARG A 123 8.05 -18.97 -14.64
C ARG A 123 7.32 -18.87 -13.31
N ARG A 124 8.04 -18.50 -12.25
CA ARG A 124 7.51 -18.36 -10.91
C ARG A 124 8.23 -17.28 -10.12
N VAL A 125 7.47 -16.62 -9.27
CA VAL A 125 7.90 -15.61 -8.33
C VAL A 125 7.42 -15.99 -6.93
N GLU A 126 8.33 -15.98 -5.96
CA GLU A 126 8.03 -16.20 -4.55
C GLU A 126 8.56 -15.03 -3.72
N LEU A 127 7.66 -14.33 -3.02
CA LEU A 127 7.99 -13.23 -2.13
C LEU A 127 7.80 -13.68 -0.68
N GLU A 128 8.80 -13.44 0.15
CA GLU A 128 8.70 -13.57 1.60
C GLU A 128 8.91 -12.20 2.23
N GLU A 129 7.97 -11.78 3.08
CA GLU A 129 8.05 -10.60 3.93
C GLU A 129 8.20 -11.02 5.39
N GLU A 130 9.13 -10.41 6.09
CA GLU A 130 9.24 -10.45 7.54
C GLU A 130 9.03 -9.03 8.05
N LEU A 131 7.97 -8.85 8.84
CA LEU A 131 7.52 -7.55 9.35
C LEU A 131 7.50 -7.57 10.88
N SER A 132 8.35 -6.77 11.49
CA SER A 132 8.44 -6.59 12.94
C SER A 132 7.67 -5.34 13.36
N LEU A 133 6.50 -5.55 13.95
CA LEU A 133 5.57 -4.48 14.30
C LEU A 133 5.91 -3.85 15.65
N PRO A 134 6.17 -2.52 15.72
CA PRO A 134 6.28 -1.79 16.98
C PRO A 134 4.91 -1.70 17.69
N PRO A 135 4.87 -1.30 18.98
CA PRO A 135 3.60 -1.15 19.71
C PRO A 135 2.59 -0.23 19.02
N THR A 136 3.07 0.85 18.40
CA THR A 136 2.27 1.83 17.66
C THR A 136 2.94 2.17 16.33
N GLY A 137 2.11 2.47 15.31
CA GLY A 137 2.55 2.74 13.95
C GLY A 137 2.42 1.55 13.01
N VAL A 138 2.99 1.69 11.82
CA VAL A 138 2.90 0.76 10.69
C VAL A 138 1.50 0.65 10.11
N TYR A 139 1.28 1.41 9.04
CA TYR A 139 0.10 1.31 8.20
C TYR A 139 0.02 -0.07 7.50
N PRO A 140 -1.17 -0.69 7.36
CA PRO A 140 -2.50 -0.22 7.80
C PRO A 140 -2.88 -0.60 9.23
N TRP A 141 -2.05 -1.36 9.95
CA TRP A 141 -2.38 -1.92 11.27
C TRP A 141 -2.49 -0.85 12.37
N ASN A 142 -1.69 0.22 12.28
CA ASN A 142 -1.60 1.36 13.20
C ASN A 142 -1.18 1.03 14.66
N SER A 143 -1.39 -0.19 15.15
CA SER A 143 -0.85 -0.68 16.42
C SER A 143 -0.71 -2.20 16.46
N LEU A 144 0.21 -2.68 17.29
CA LEU A 144 0.47 -4.11 17.49
C LEU A 144 -0.76 -4.82 18.06
N ALA A 145 -1.42 -4.22 19.05
CA ALA A 145 -2.64 -4.74 19.66
C ALA A 145 -3.73 -5.03 18.61
N ARG A 146 -3.71 -4.26 17.51
CA ARG A 146 -4.45 -4.46 16.26
C ARG A 146 -4.56 -5.89 15.79
N THR A 147 -3.38 -6.49 15.81
CA THR A 147 -3.08 -7.75 15.16
C THR A 147 -3.34 -8.94 16.06
N GLY A 148 -3.66 -8.75 17.34
CA GLY A 148 -3.72 -9.84 18.33
C GLY A 148 -2.35 -10.41 18.72
N ILE A 149 -1.23 -9.94 18.15
CA ILE A 149 0.10 -10.34 18.60
C ILE A 149 0.35 -9.84 20.03
N GLY A 150 0.87 -10.72 20.89
CA GLY A 150 1.05 -10.48 22.31
C GLY A 150 -0.20 -10.70 23.15
N SER A 151 -1.30 -11.19 22.57
CA SER A 151 -2.52 -11.58 23.29
C SER A 151 -2.79 -13.09 23.18
N HIS A 152 -3.76 -13.62 23.93
CA HIS A 152 -4.24 -15.00 23.76
C HIS A 152 -5.36 -15.12 22.69
N ASP A 153 -5.69 -14.03 22.00
CA ASP A 153 -6.80 -13.99 21.05
C ASP A 153 -6.34 -14.35 19.62
N THR A 154 -6.32 -15.65 19.34
CA THR A 154 -6.02 -16.16 17.99
C THR A 154 -7.10 -15.82 16.95
N ALA A 155 -8.33 -15.49 17.37
CA ALA A 155 -9.40 -15.09 16.47
C ALA A 155 -9.17 -13.66 15.97
N GLN A 156 -8.76 -12.75 16.85
CA GLN A 156 -8.32 -11.41 16.47
C GLN A 156 -7.15 -11.45 15.48
N ALA A 157 -6.17 -12.34 15.71
CA ALA A 157 -5.05 -12.52 14.78
C ALA A 157 -5.49 -12.93 13.36
N LYS A 158 -6.45 -13.85 13.26
CA LYS A 158 -7.03 -14.24 11.97
C LYS A 158 -7.86 -13.12 11.34
N ALA A 159 -8.63 -12.39 12.15
CA ALA A 159 -9.43 -11.26 11.67
C ALA A 159 -8.55 -10.14 11.12
N ALA A 160 -7.46 -9.80 11.79
CA ALA A 160 -6.50 -8.80 11.31
C ALA A 160 -5.83 -9.23 9.99
N ALA A 161 -5.49 -10.52 9.85
CA ALA A 161 -4.95 -11.06 8.60
C ALA A 161 -5.95 -10.95 7.44
N ALA A 162 -7.23 -11.25 7.70
CA ALA A 162 -8.31 -11.13 6.73
C ALA A 162 -8.58 -9.66 6.34
N ALA A 163 -8.59 -8.74 7.32
CA ALA A 163 -8.81 -7.32 7.07
C ALA A 163 -7.73 -6.70 6.16
N ALA A 164 -6.49 -7.19 6.24
CA ALA A 164 -5.41 -6.76 5.37
C ALA A 164 -5.37 -7.48 4.00
N ALA A 165 -6.25 -8.43 3.72
CA ALA A 165 -6.16 -9.27 2.51
C ALA A 165 -6.17 -8.43 1.22
N GLY A 166 -7.15 -7.54 1.08
CA GLY A 166 -7.27 -6.67 -0.11
C GLY A 166 -6.04 -5.78 -0.35
N TYR A 167 -5.38 -5.32 0.73
CA TYR A 167 -4.16 -4.54 0.65
C TYR A 167 -3.03 -5.28 -0.08
N TYR A 168 -2.83 -6.54 0.30
CA TYR A 168 -1.76 -7.38 -0.25
C TYR A 168 -2.15 -7.98 -1.61
N GLU A 169 -3.42 -8.34 -1.81
CA GLU A 169 -3.92 -8.87 -3.08
C GLU A 169 -3.74 -7.88 -4.23
N ALA A 170 -4.07 -6.61 -4.01
CA ALA A 170 -3.82 -5.58 -5.02
C ALA A 170 -2.33 -5.47 -5.35
N GLY A 171 -1.44 -5.67 -4.38
CA GLY A 171 -0.01 -5.72 -4.64
C GLY A 171 0.46 -6.92 -5.44
N LEU A 172 -0.12 -8.09 -5.18
CA LEU A 172 0.08 -9.27 -6.01
C LEU A 172 -0.34 -9.04 -7.45
N ARG A 173 -1.47 -8.36 -7.70
CA ARG A 173 -1.94 -8.03 -9.04
C ARG A 173 -1.01 -7.08 -9.79
N VAL A 174 -0.48 -6.06 -9.09
CA VAL A 174 0.52 -5.14 -9.66
C VAL A 174 1.78 -5.92 -10.04
N LEU A 175 2.22 -6.85 -9.19
CA LEU A 175 3.38 -7.69 -9.46
C LEU A 175 3.15 -8.67 -10.62
N ASP A 176 1.99 -9.35 -10.69
CA ASP A 176 1.63 -10.20 -11.82
C ASP A 176 1.61 -9.43 -13.13
N THR A 177 1.08 -8.20 -13.11
CA THR A 177 1.11 -7.30 -14.27
C THR A 177 2.53 -6.96 -14.69
N ALA A 178 3.39 -6.62 -13.72
CA ALA A 178 4.77 -6.21 -13.98
C ALA A 178 5.64 -7.33 -14.55
N VAL A 179 5.43 -8.58 -14.13
CA VAL A 179 6.27 -9.74 -14.50
C VAL A 179 5.70 -10.52 -15.67
N PHE A 180 4.39 -10.73 -15.67
CA PHE A 180 3.72 -11.66 -16.58
C PHE A 180 2.71 -10.97 -17.51
N GLY A 181 2.62 -9.63 -17.49
CA GLY A 181 1.74 -8.87 -18.39
C GLY A 181 0.25 -9.08 -18.11
N ALA A 182 -0.13 -9.31 -16.85
CA ALA A 182 -1.52 -9.51 -16.40
C ALA A 182 -2.20 -10.76 -16.97
N THR A 183 -1.42 -11.76 -17.37
CA THR A 183 -1.93 -13.04 -17.88
C THR A 183 -2.69 -13.87 -16.82
N GLY A 184 -2.65 -13.48 -15.54
CA GLY A 184 -3.39 -14.09 -14.44
C GLY A 184 -4.61 -13.29 -13.96
N ALA A 185 -5.15 -12.36 -14.75
CA ALA A 185 -6.23 -11.44 -14.33
C ALA A 185 -7.44 -12.16 -13.69
N ASP A 186 -7.82 -13.33 -14.21
CA ASP A 186 -8.98 -14.09 -13.72
C ASP A 186 -8.66 -15.04 -12.55
N GLU A 187 -7.38 -15.27 -12.23
CA GLU A 187 -6.99 -16.15 -11.13
C GLU A 187 -7.43 -15.54 -9.80
N GLN A 188 -8.19 -16.26 -8.98
CA GLN A 188 -8.55 -15.78 -7.64
C GLN A 188 -7.39 -16.04 -6.66
N PRO A 189 -6.95 -15.04 -5.88
CA PRO A 189 -5.92 -15.26 -4.88
C PRO A 189 -6.43 -16.21 -3.80
N THR A 190 -5.60 -17.17 -3.40
CA THR A 190 -5.88 -18.00 -2.23
C THR A 190 -5.18 -17.40 -1.01
N LEU A 191 -5.79 -17.59 0.16
CA LEU A 191 -5.28 -17.09 1.44
C LEU A 191 -5.24 -18.24 2.43
N SER A 192 -4.10 -18.44 3.09
CA SER A 192 -4.02 -19.29 4.29
C SER A 192 -3.30 -18.56 5.41
N VAL A 193 -3.85 -18.67 6.62
CA VAL A 193 -3.37 -17.98 7.82
C VAL A 193 -3.00 -19.00 8.88
N ARG A 194 -1.75 -18.95 9.35
CA ARG A 194 -1.26 -19.74 10.48
C ARG A 194 -0.85 -18.80 11.60
N VAL A 195 -1.46 -18.98 12.76
CA VAL A 195 -1.08 -18.27 13.99
C VAL A 195 -0.10 -19.15 14.75
N ARG A 196 1.06 -18.60 15.11
CA ARG A 196 2.04 -19.23 15.98
C ARG A 196 1.88 -18.68 17.38
N THR A 197 1.75 -19.57 18.36
CA THR A 197 1.68 -19.21 19.77
C THR A 197 2.90 -19.73 20.53
N THR A 198 3.25 -19.07 21.62
CA THR A 198 4.15 -19.58 22.66
C THR A 198 3.46 -20.69 23.48
N ASP A 199 4.23 -21.32 24.37
CA ASP A 199 3.76 -22.42 25.23
C ASP A 199 2.63 -22.02 26.19
N ASP A 200 2.58 -20.75 26.59
CA ASP A 200 1.51 -20.15 27.41
C ASP A 200 0.26 -19.77 26.58
N GLY A 201 0.28 -20.00 25.26
CA GLY A 201 -0.81 -19.68 24.35
C GLY A 201 -0.86 -18.23 23.89
N THR A 202 0.16 -17.42 24.16
CA THR A 202 0.26 -16.05 23.63
C THR A 202 0.61 -16.07 22.14
N VAL A 203 -0.03 -15.24 21.32
CA VAL A 203 0.27 -15.10 19.90
C VAL A 203 1.64 -14.43 19.72
N ASP A 204 2.58 -15.18 19.15
CA ASP A 204 3.95 -14.71 18.87
C ASP A 204 4.08 -14.17 17.44
N ALA A 205 3.48 -14.87 16.47
CA ALA A 205 3.54 -14.47 15.07
C ALA A 205 2.33 -14.90 14.26
N ILE A 206 2.08 -14.17 13.17
CA ILE A 206 1.05 -14.48 12.19
C ILE A 206 1.74 -14.70 10.86
N ILE A 207 1.56 -15.89 10.28
CA ILE A 207 2.14 -16.27 9.00
C ILE A 207 0.98 -16.36 8.00
N ILE A 208 1.01 -15.50 6.99
CA ILE A 208 0.01 -15.44 5.94
C ILE A 208 0.65 -15.87 4.64
N GLN A 209 0.11 -16.91 4.00
CA GLN A 209 0.49 -17.31 2.65
C GLN A 209 -0.62 -16.88 1.70
N ARG A 210 -0.22 -16.23 0.61
CA ARG A 210 -1.10 -15.83 -0.49
C ARG A 210 -0.55 -16.41 -1.78
N ASP A 211 -1.38 -17.05 -2.58
CA ASP A 211 -0.97 -17.54 -3.89
C ASP A 211 -1.90 -16.97 -4.96
N LEU A 212 -1.31 -16.45 -6.03
CA LEU A 212 -2.01 -16.06 -7.25
C LEU A 212 -1.64 -17.07 -8.34
N GLY A 213 -2.53 -18.05 -8.49
CA GLY A 213 -2.31 -19.21 -9.35
C GLY A 213 -1.04 -19.98 -9.00
N LYS A 214 -0.38 -20.51 -10.04
CA LYS A 214 0.85 -21.31 -9.89
C LYS A 214 2.13 -20.49 -9.98
N ARG A 215 2.04 -19.23 -10.42
CA ARG A 215 3.20 -18.43 -10.82
C ARG A 215 3.62 -17.42 -9.78
N LEU A 216 2.74 -17.05 -8.85
CA LEU A 216 3.06 -16.03 -7.87
C LEU A 216 2.63 -16.47 -6.48
N SER A 217 3.55 -16.39 -5.52
CA SER A 217 3.27 -16.64 -4.11
C SER A 217 3.87 -15.55 -3.24
N TYR A 218 3.15 -15.14 -2.20
CA TYR A 218 3.59 -14.15 -1.22
C TYR A 218 3.29 -14.66 0.18
N ARG A 219 4.37 -14.99 0.90
CA ARG A 219 4.38 -15.25 2.33
C ARG A 219 4.69 -13.99 3.13
N SER A 220 3.91 -13.69 4.14
CA SER A 220 4.14 -12.60 5.07
C SER A 220 4.16 -13.12 6.49
N THR A 221 5.19 -12.77 7.27
CA THR A 221 5.29 -13.09 8.69
C THR A 221 5.27 -11.81 9.49
N TRP A 222 4.24 -11.65 10.33
CA TRP A 222 4.11 -10.53 11.26
C TRP A 222 4.49 -10.99 12.65
N SER A 223 5.34 -10.24 13.35
CA SER A 223 5.73 -10.51 14.73
C SER A 223 5.87 -9.22 15.53
N ALA A 224 5.85 -9.33 16.87
CA ALA A 224 6.15 -8.20 17.73
C ALA A 224 7.61 -7.75 17.53
N ARG A 225 7.84 -6.44 17.53
CA ARG A 225 9.19 -5.89 17.50
C ARG A 225 9.86 -6.11 18.86
N THR A 226 10.97 -6.83 18.84
CA THR A 226 11.86 -6.98 20.00
C THR A 226 13.03 -5.99 19.86
N ASN A 227 14.16 -6.41 19.30
CA ASN A 227 15.39 -5.61 19.10
C ASN A 227 16.00 -5.79 17.70
N SER A 228 15.22 -6.25 16.71
CA SER A 228 15.73 -6.43 15.35
C SER A 228 16.19 -5.09 14.77
N ALA A 229 17.45 -5.07 14.28
CA ALA A 229 17.97 -3.96 13.49
C ALA A 229 17.29 -3.87 12.11
N VAL A 230 16.65 -4.95 11.66
CA VAL A 230 15.95 -5.07 10.37
C VAL A 230 14.45 -5.29 10.65
N PRO A 231 13.66 -4.23 10.82
CA PRO A 231 12.24 -4.35 11.11
C PRO A 231 11.40 -4.80 9.90
N LEU A 232 11.93 -4.66 8.68
CA LEU A 232 11.28 -5.14 7.46
C LEU A 232 12.32 -5.79 6.54
N ARG A 233 12.06 -7.02 6.13
CA ARG A 233 12.88 -7.76 5.17
C ARG A 233 12.00 -8.34 4.09
N TYR A 234 12.48 -8.26 2.86
CA TYR A 234 11.93 -9.02 1.74
C TYR A 234 12.95 -10.00 1.21
N ARG A 235 12.53 -11.25 0.99
CA ARG A 235 13.24 -12.20 0.14
C ARG A 235 12.43 -12.43 -1.11
N PHE A 236 13.09 -12.25 -2.23
CA PHE A 236 12.51 -12.37 -3.54
C PHE A 236 13.16 -13.51 -4.29
N THR A 237 12.40 -14.54 -4.61
CA THR A 237 12.86 -15.66 -5.43
C THR A 237 12.20 -15.61 -6.79
N THR A 238 13.01 -15.71 -7.84
CA THR A 238 12.55 -16.03 -9.20
C THR A 238 13.02 -17.40 -9.63
N SER A 239 12.18 -18.09 -10.37
CA SER A 239 12.52 -19.36 -10.99
C SER A 239 12.25 -19.29 -12.49
N THR A 240 13.23 -19.72 -13.28
CA THR A 240 13.11 -19.99 -14.72
C THR A 240 13.12 -21.50 -14.97
N ALA A 241 13.15 -21.93 -16.23
CA ALA A 241 13.32 -23.35 -16.55
C ALA A 241 14.72 -23.89 -16.17
N ALA A 242 15.73 -23.01 -16.14
CA ALA A 242 17.12 -23.41 -15.99
C ALA A 242 17.71 -23.11 -14.60
N ALA A 243 17.16 -22.13 -13.87
CA ALA A 243 17.75 -21.66 -12.62
C ALA A 243 16.72 -21.05 -11.67
N ARG A 244 17.15 -20.91 -10.41
CA ARG A 244 16.47 -20.16 -9.36
C ARG A 244 17.42 -19.10 -8.80
N GLY A 245 16.95 -17.86 -8.69
CA GLY A 245 17.71 -16.76 -8.09
C GLY A 245 16.96 -16.19 -6.90
N THR A 246 17.67 -15.86 -5.82
CA THR A 246 17.09 -15.24 -4.63
C THR A 246 17.82 -13.96 -4.29
N THR A 247 17.07 -12.88 -4.06
CA THR A 247 17.57 -11.58 -3.62
C THR A 247 16.91 -11.22 -2.28
N THR A 248 17.72 -10.74 -1.34
CA THR A 248 17.21 -10.26 -0.04
C THR A 248 17.42 -8.76 0.05
N VAL A 249 16.38 -8.03 0.47
CA VAL A 249 16.44 -6.59 0.73
C VAL A 249 16.02 -6.32 2.16
N ASP A 250 16.94 -5.74 2.91
CA ASP A 250 16.77 -5.39 4.32
C ASP A 250 16.49 -3.89 4.44
N PHE A 251 15.44 -3.55 5.19
CA PHE A 251 15.08 -2.18 5.48
C PHE A 251 15.29 -1.90 6.95
N HIS A 252 15.92 -0.76 7.20
CA HIS A 252 16.20 -0.24 8.53
C HIS A 252 15.31 0.96 8.81
N ASP A 253 15.10 1.25 10.09
CA ASP A 253 14.45 2.50 10.47
C ASP A 253 15.25 3.69 9.94
N THR A 254 14.53 4.72 9.52
CA THR A 254 15.10 6.02 9.18
C THR A 254 14.54 7.04 10.15
N GLU A 255 15.40 7.69 10.94
CA GLU A 255 14.98 8.69 11.94
C GLU A 255 13.94 8.14 12.94
N GLY A 256 14.10 6.88 13.35
CA GLY A 256 13.17 6.20 14.28
C GLY A 256 11.81 5.83 13.67
N VAL A 257 11.67 5.92 12.34
CA VAL A 257 10.43 5.63 11.62
C VAL A 257 10.55 4.28 10.93
N HIS A 258 9.52 3.45 11.11
CA HIS A 258 9.44 2.16 10.47
C HIS A 258 9.45 2.29 8.94
N PRO A 259 10.22 1.47 8.20
CA PRO A 259 10.37 1.61 6.75
C PRO A 259 9.06 1.52 5.96
N ALA A 260 8.09 0.71 6.40
CA ALA A 260 6.77 0.65 5.78
C ALA A 260 6.02 2.00 5.80
N ASP A 261 6.05 2.73 6.92
CA ASP A 261 5.43 4.06 7.03
C ASP A 261 6.22 5.09 6.21
N GLN A 262 7.56 4.97 6.22
CA GLN A 262 8.42 5.84 5.41
C GLN A 262 8.09 5.68 3.92
N LEU A 263 8.11 4.45 3.40
CA LEU A 263 7.81 4.15 1.99
C LEU A 263 6.39 4.55 1.61
N THR A 264 5.40 4.28 2.47
CA THR A 264 4.01 4.69 2.22
C THR A 264 3.90 6.22 2.15
N SER A 265 4.52 6.94 3.10
CA SER A 265 4.49 8.41 3.10
C SER A 265 5.17 9.02 1.88
N VAL A 266 6.32 8.48 1.44
CA VAL A 266 6.98 8.91 0.19
C VAL A 266 6.06 8.65 -1.00
N GLY A 267 5.50 7.44 -1.11
CA GLY A 267 4.63 7.06 -2.21
C GLY A 267 3.45 8.00 -2.39
N LEU A 268 2.79 8.35 -1.27
CA LEU A 268 1.67 9.29 -1.23
C LEU A 268 2.09 10.70 -1.68
N LEU A 269 3.10 11.28 -1.02
CA LEU A 269 3.50 12.68 -1.23
C LEU A 269 4.08 12.95 -2.61
N ASP A 270 4.83 11.99 -3.16
CA ASP A 270 5.41 12.12 -4.49
C ASP A 270 4.34 12.08 -5.59
N ALA A 271 3.15 11.53 -5.31
CA ALA A 271 2.05 11.49 -6.28
C ALA A 271 1.19 12.75 -6.26
N VAL A 272 1.13 13.49 -5.15
CA VAL A 272 0.23 14.66 -4.96
C VAL A 272 0.31 15.66 -6.13
N ARG A 273 1.51 16.12 -6.47
CA ARG A 273 1.70 17.09 -7.55
C ARG A 273 1.41 16.52 -8.94
N PRO A 274 2.01 15.37 -9.30
CA PRO A 274 1.68 14.71 -10.55
C PRO A 274 0.17 14.51 -10.77
N ILE A 275 -0.60 14.07 -9.77
CA ILE A 275 -2.04 13.86 -9.96
C ILE A 275 -2.81 15.16 -10.16
N HIS A 276 -2.46 16.21 -9.41
CA HIS A 276 -3.11 17.52 -9.54
C HIS A 276 -2.89 18.16 -10.92
N ASN A 277 -1.74 17.85 -11.54
CA ASN A 277 -1.40 18.36 -12.87
C ASN A 277 -1.83 17.40 -14.01
N SER A 278 -2.46 16.27 -13.69
CA SER A 278 -2.89 15.29 -14.68
C SER A 278 -4.32 15.56 -15.14
N GLU A 279 -4.64 15.10 -16.34
CA GLU A 279 -6.03 15.04 -16.82
C GLU A 279 -6.90 14.16 -15.90
N PRO A 280 -8.21 14.42 -15.79
CA PRO A 280 -9.12 13.64 -14.96
C PRO A 280 -9.22 12.20 -15.43
N ASP A 281 -8.66 11.27 -14.65
CA ASP A 281 -8.83 9.82 -14.79
C ASP A 281 -8.22 9.11 -13.57
N ILE A 282 -8.19 7.78 -13.63
CA ILE A 282 -7.35 6.95 -12.77
C ILE A 282 -5.93 6.91 -13.36
N VAL A 283 -4.95 7.30 -12.56
CA VAL A 283 -3.53 7.24 -12.94
C VAL A 283 -2.76 6.23 -12.08
N HIS A 284 -1.82 5.54 -12.69
CA HIS A 284 -0.92 4.57 -12.05
C HIS A 284 0.53 5.02 -12.19
N ARG A 285 1.38 4.59 -11.26
CA ARG A 285 2.82 4.75 -11.44
C ARG A 285 3.30 3.78 -12.51
N ASP A 286 3.89 4.34 -13.55
CA ASP A 286 4.76 3.59 -14.44
C ASP A 286 5.96 3.06 -13.65
N LEU A 287 6.02 1.73 -13.56
CA LEU A 287 7.11 1.03 -12.88
C LEU A 287 8.45 1.16 -13.61
N SER A 288 8.48 1.65 -14.86
CA SER A 288 9.69 1.79 -15.69
C SER A 288 10.39 3.15 -15.55
N ILE A 289 9.64 4.23 -15.32
CA ILE A 289 10.18 5.61 -15.36
C ILE A 289 9.85 6.39 -14.07
N THR A 290 9.18 5.76 -13.09
CA THR A 290 8.62 6.40 -11.87
C THR A 290 7.60 7.51 -12.12
N ALA A 291 7.30 7.85 -13.38
CA ALA A 291 6.27 8.79 -13.80
C ALA A 291 4.86 8.21 -13.63
N LEU A 292 3.83 9.05 -13.44
CA LEU A 292 2.44 8.61 -13.51
C LEU A 292 2.00 8.47 -14.97
N LYS A 293 1.22 7.43 -15.27
CA LYS A 293 0.57 7.18 -16.56
C LYS A 293 -0.92 6.86 -16.33
N PRO A 294 -1.81 7.17 -17.29
CA PRO A 294 -3.18 6.68 -17.27
C PRO A 294 -3.25 5.15 -17.11
N ASP A 295 -4.29 4.60 -16.46
CA ASP A 295 -4.49 3.13 -16.37
C ASP A 295 -4.72 2.54 -17.77
N PRO A 296 -3.85 1.66 -18.30
CA PRO A 296 -4.06 1.05 -19.61
C PRO A 296 -5.12 -0.07 -19.59
N ARG A 297 -5.60 -0.50 -18.41
CA ARG A 297 -6.61 -1.56 -18.28
C ARG A 297 -8.04 -1.05 -18.54
N LEU A 298 -8.18 0.24 -18.86
CA LEU A 298 -9.44 0.97 -18.94
C LEU A 298 -9.48 1.94 -20.12
#